data_AF-A0A9W9A357-F1
#
_entry.id   AF-A0A9W9A357-F1
#
_cell.length_a   1.000
_cell.length_b   1.000
_cell.length_c   1.000
_cell.angle_alpha   90.00
_cell.angle_beta   90.00
_cell.angle_gamma   90.00
#
_symmetry.space_group_name_H-M   'P 1'
#
loop_
_entity.id
_entity.type
_entity.pdbx_description
1 polymer ?
#
loop_
_entity_poly.entity_id
_entity_poly.type
_entity_poly.pdbx_seq_one_letter_code
_entity_poly.pdbx_strand_id
1 'polypeptide(L)'
;MAAYTFTTNDRKIYERKLHGFEALCNTYALHDFLLAFTGSAEVQLKEQSGTPVSQDTFSSCLRTAWIVLRHRVPAVALRTTYEPEDASWTVSYDVPAGLDDIDTWVGQTLVWRETKIDCLEHDLDEKWEFTHGEYPLRLTASPVEVSAGRYMLSLSGPHGMLDGRMSMILLNELVGLLNDQIREAAPVDLTAIKWGEETARLASTGAVLTGLDMDNIPEPAATEGEEFVPFLPPSVENKVRTHNVTMRLVVFDEAQTSALRQKCREHDTTITVAMDAIFTLAHSEAVLASASAIGGTHYSATIEAYLKAKQVFMPLSCKDQGKLTDAFKRPCWASSTSINHPNGTTLFGVDGFPLQTKMDTIRKAIGFSVDTKSFKPCDEQFIWGSIVKNMAAAHATPQKDLSGFHPSLMMVRVPIASSIGNLEMLGLFSKNTSSFAQVHRVLFRARVSGPTMTNLYWQFDDKLHCSLLASAEWNSPSEMDDMEKALRKWFDIALGMK
;
A
#
# COMPACT_ATOMS: atom_id res chain seq x y z
N MET A 1 2.48 24.02 13.46
CA MET A 1 1.15 23.71 12.86
C MET A 1 0.84 24.49 11.58
N ALA A 2 0.97 25.82 11.55
CA ALA A 2 0.55 26.64 10.38
C ALA A 2 1.19 26.21 9.04
N ALA A 3 2.48 25.85 9.03
CA ALA A 3 3.18 25.39 7.82
C ALA A 3 2.63 24.06 7.23
N TYR A 4 1.85 23.30 8.00
CA TYR A 4 1.32 21.98 7.63
C TYR A 4 -0.18 22.01 7.29
N THR A 5 -0.75 23.20 7.22
CA THR A 5 -2.11 23.48 6.74
C THR A 5 -2.00 24.29 5.46
N PHE A 6 -2.90 24.04 4.51
CA PHE A 6 -2.92 24.82 3.27
C PHE A 6 -3.17 26.30 3.56
N THR A 7 -2.29 27.16 3.03
CA THR A 7 -2.42 28.61 3.09
C THR A 7 -2.33 29.19 1.69
N THR A 8 -2.91 30.37 1.49
CA THR A 8 -2.91 31.08 0.20
C THR A 8 -2.81 32.58 0.43
N ASN A 9 -2.12 33.29 -0.47
CA ASN A 9 -2.04 34.75 -0.46
C ASN A 9 -2.91 35.40 -1.56
N ASP A 10 -3.30 34.64 -2.58
CA ASP A 10 -3.98 35.14 -3.78
C ASP A 10 -5.29 34.40 -4.10
N ARG A 11 -5.65 33.39 -3.30
CA ARG A 11 -6.77 32.46 -3.49
C ARG A 11 -6.70 31.62 -4.77
N LYS A 12 -5.54 31.57 -5.42
CA LYS A 12 -5.30 30.77 -6.62
C LYS A 12 -4.36 29.61 -6.32
N ILE A 13 -3.28 29.88 -5.58
CA ILE A 13 -2.30 28.87 -5.21
C ILE A 13 -2.40 28.62 -3.72
N TYR A 14 -2.57 27.36 -3.34
CA TYR A 14 -2.62 26.90 -1.96
C TYR A 14 -1.44 25.99 -1.67
N GLU A 15 -0.70 26.24 -0.60
CA GLU A 15 0.52 25.50 -0.29
C GLU A 15 0.56 25.03 1.17
N ARG A 16 1.17 23.86 1.39
CA ARG A 16 1.61 23.39 2.72
C ARG A 16 2.88 22.56 2.60
N LYS A 17 3.66 22.50 3.68
CA LYS A 17 4.73 21.51 3.84
C LYS A 17 4.14 20.11 4.07
N LEU A 18 4.82 19.08 3.58
CA LEU A 18 4.57 17.70 3.98
C LEU A 18 5.17 17.44 5.36
N HIS A 19 4.66 16.42 6.05
CA HIS A 19 5.12 16.07 7.39
C HIS A 19 5.13 14.56 7.62
N GLY A 20 6.07 14.08 8.45
CA GLY A 20 6.12 12.69 8.90
C GLY A 20 6.22 11.70 7.74
N PHE A 21 5.34 10.70 7.72
CA PHE A 21 5.35 9.68 6.68
C PHE A 21 5.06 10.22 5.27
N GLU A 22 4.28 11.29 5.10
CA GLU A 22 4.08 11.92 3.78
C GLU A 22 5.45 12.35 3.20
N ALA A 23 6.26 13.06 4.00
CA ALA A 23 7.59 13.52 3.58
C ALA A 23 8.56 12.34 3.42
N LEU A 24 8.60 11.40 4.38
CA LEU A 24 9.48 10.23 4.35
C LEU A 24 9.26 9.37 3.11
N CYS A 25 8.01 9.07 2.78
CA CYS A 25 7.66 8.25 1.62
C CYS A 25 7.92 8.97 0.29
N ASN A 26 7.77 10.30 0.23
CA ASN A 26 8.21 11.06 -0.94
C ASN A 26 9.74 11.03 -1.08
N THR A 27 10.49 11.12 0.02
CA THR A 27 11.95 10.96 0.01
C THR A 27 12.38 9.57 -0.45
N TYR A 28 11.68 8.49 -0.08
CA TYR A 28 11.95 7.18 -0.68
C TYR A 28 11.71 7.17 -2.18
N ALA A 29 10.62 7.78 -2.64
CA ALA A 29 10.33 7.83 -4.06
C ALA A 29 11.39 8.60 -4.88
N LEU A 30 12.15 9.54 -4.27
CA LEU A 30 13.33 10.14 -4.92
C LEU A 30 14.40 9.10 -5.27
N HIS A 31 14.52 8.05 -4.47
CA HIS A 31 15.50 6.98 -4.64
C HIS A 31 14.89 5.83 -5.45
N ASP A 32 14.84 6.01 -6.77
CA ASP A 32 14.33 5.01 -7.73
C ASP A 32 12.85 4.65 -7.55
N PHE A 33 12.00 5.62 -7.20
CA PHE A 33 10.57 5.38 -6.95
C PHE A 33 10.36 4.30 -5.86
N LEU A 34 11.27 4.16 -4.90
CA LEU A 34 11.10 3.20 -3.81
C LEU A 34 9.78 3.44 -3.08
N LEU A 35 9.01 2.37 -2.93
CA LEU A 35 7.66 2.32 -2.37
C LEU A 35 6.60 3.09 -3.18
N ALA A 36 6.90 3.63 -4.36
CA ALA A 36 5.88 4.21 -5.24
C ALA A 36 4.73 3.22 -5.43
N PHE A 37 3.51 3.71 -5.25
CA PHE A 37 2.34 2.89 -5.02
C PHE A 37 1.43 2.90 -6.24
N THR A 38 0.84 1.74 -6.50
CA THR A 38 -0.17 1.56 -7.55
C THR A 38 -1.35 0.77 -7.01
N GLY A 39 -2.54 1.39 -7.03
CA GLY A 39 -3.82 0.72 -6.81
C GLY A 39 -4.56 0.60 -8.13
N SER A 40 -4.99 -0.61 -8.50
CA SER A 40 -5.67 -0.88 -9.77
C SER A 40 -7.02 -1.58 -9.53
N ALA A 41 -7.99 -1.29 -10.38
CA ALA A 41 -9.28 -1.97 -10.44
C ALA A 41 -9.60 -2.34 -11.89
N GLU A 42 -10.07 -3.57 -12.09
CA GLU A 42 -10.59 -4.02 -13.36
C GLU A 42 -12.12 -3.92 -13.35
N VAL A 43 -12.65 -3.10 -14.25
CA VAL A 43 -14.06 -2.71 -14.28
C VAL A 43 -14.70 -3.19 -15.57
N GLN A 44 -15.91 -3.73 -15.46
CA GLN A 44 -16.79 -4.01 -16.59
C GLN A 44 -17.93 -3.00 -16.58
N LEU A 45 -18.14 -2.34 -17.71
CA LEU A 45 -19.14 -1.29 -17.88
C LEU A 45 -20.12 -1.64 -18.99
N LYS A 46 -21.40 -1.37 -18.74
CA LYS A 46 -22.50 -1.58 -19.68
C LYS A 46 -23.38 -0.34 -19.77
N GLU A 47 -23.91 -0.09 -20.96
CA GLU A 47 -24.92 0.93 -21.21
C GLU A 47 -26.29 0.50 -20.63
N GLN A 48 -27.28 1.40 -20.64
CA GLN A 48 -28.63 1.10 -20.13
C GLN A 48 -29.31 -0.09 -20.84
N SER A 49 -29.02 -0.28 -22.12
CA SER A 49 -29.42 -1.42 -22.96
C SER A 49 -28.77 -2.75 -22.57
N GLY A 50 -27.78 -2.73 -21.67
CA GLY A 50 -26.96 -3.88 -21.30
C GLY A 50 -25.83 -4.15 -22.29
N THR A 51 -25.67 -3.33 -23.33
CA THR A 51 -24.56 -3.44 -24.29
C THR A 51 -23.24 -3.03 -23.64
N PRO A 52 -22.13 -3.73 -23.93
CA PRO A 52 -20.81 -3.31 -23.53
C PRO A 52 -20.50 -1.87 -23.95
N VAL A 53 -19.94 -1.08 -23.04
CA VAL A 53 -19.54 0.31 -23.34
C VAL A 53 -18.39 0.30 -24.35
N SER A 54 -18.50 1.12 -25.40
CA SER A 54 -17.45 1.28 -26.39
C SER A 54 -16.21 2.00 -25.83
N GLN A 55 -15.05 1.83 -26.47
CA GLN A 55 -13.82 2.53 -26.05
C GLN A 55 -13.97 4.06 -26.11
N ASP A 56 -14.58 4.59 -27.16
CA ASP A 56 -14.75 6.04 -27.31
C ASP A 56 -15.68 6.60 -26.21
N THR A 57 -16.78 5.90 -25.93
CA THR A 57 -17.70 6.25 -24.85
C THR A 57 -16.98 6.21 -23.51
N PHE A 58 -16.22 5.14 -23.24
CA PHE A 58 -15.47 4.98 -22.00
C PHE A 58 -14.43 6.10 -21.82
N SER A 59 -13.60 6.37 -22.83
CA SER A 59 -12.56 7.40 -22.77
C SER A 59 -13.16 8.80 -22.53
N SER A 60 -14.25 9.14 -23.20
CA SER A 60 -14.94 10.43 -23.03
C SER A 60 -15.55 10.56 -21.62
N CYS A 61 -16.24 9.51 -21.15
CA CYS A 61 -16.82 9.47 -19.82
C CYS A 61 -15.74 9.50 -18.73
N LEU A 62 -14.62 8.81 -18.93
CA LEU A 62 -13.49 8.77 -18.00
C LEU A 62 -12.84 10.13 -17.84
N ARG A 63 -12.62 10.85 -18.95
CA ARG A 63 -12.12 12.22 -18.90
C ARG A 63 -13.02 13.10 -18.04
N THR A 64 -14.33 13.03 -18.27
CA THR A 64 -15.33 13.82 -17.52
C THR A 64 -15.36 13.43 -16.04
N ALA A 65 -15.39 12.13 -15.74
CA ALA A 65 -15.36 11.61 -14.38
C ALA A 65 -14.09 12.02 -13.62
N TRP A 66 -12.93 12.04 -14.30
CA TRP A 66 -11.66 12.47 -13.71
C TRP A 66 -11.67 13.96 -13.34
N ILE A 67 -12.24 14.82 -14.19
CA ILE A 67 -12.40 16.25 -13.91
C ILE A 67 -13.36 16.49 -12.74
N VAL A 68 -14.49 15.80 -12.72
CA VAL A 68 -15.46 15.89 -11.61
C VAL A 68 -14.82 15.39 -10.31
N LEU A 69 -14.03 14.32 -10.36
CA LEU A 69 -13.31 13.80 -9.21
C LEU A 69 -12.30 14.82 -8.67
N ARG A 70 -11.58 15.57 -9.53
CA ARG A 70 -10.69 16.66 -9.08
C ARG A 70 -11.45 17.73 -8.30
N HIS A 71 -12.64 18.11 -8.74
CA HIS A 71 -13.46 19.07 -7.98
C HIS A 71 -13.92 18.47 -6.63
N ARG A 72 -14.28 17.19 -6.58
CA ARG A 72 -14.67 16.54 -5.31
C ARG A 72 -13.49 16.36 -4.37
N VAL A 73 -12.35 15.89 -4.88
CA VAL A 73 -11.14 15.54 -4.14
C VAL A 73 -9.95 16.26 -4.77
N PRO A 74 -9.74 17.57 -4.48
CA PRO A 74 -8.68 18.37 -5.10
C PRO A 74 -7.27 17.82 -4.87
N ALA A 75 -7.11 16.96 -3.86
CA ALA A 75 -5.85 16.31 -3.55
C ALA A 75 -5.27 15.48 -4.73
N VAL A 76 -6.11 15.01 -5.68
CA VAL A 76 -5.63 14.28 -6.88
C VAL A 76 -4.85 15.18 -7.85
N ALA A 77 -4.93 16.50 -7.69
CA ALA A 77 -4.25 17.49 -8.49
C ALA A 77 -3.26 18.33 -7.66
N LEU A 78 -2.74 17.76 -6.57
CA LEU A 78 -1.59 18.36 -5.89
C LEU A 78 -0.35 18.26 -6.76
N ARG A 79 0.56 19.20 -6.59
CA ARG A 79 1.90 19.20 -7.19
C ARG A 79 2.91 19.12 -6.05
N THR A 80 4.04 18.46 -6.26
CA THR A 80 5.07 18.26 -5.24
C THR A 80 6.36 18.96 -5.62
N THR A 81 6.99 19.61 -4.66
CA THR A 81 8.31 20.23 -4.78
C THR A 81 9.20 19.72 -3.67
N TYR A 82 10.43 19.31 -4.00
CA TYR A 82 11.46 18.98 -3.04
C TYR A 82 12.44 20.16 -2.92
N GLU A 83 12.67 20.63 -1.70
CA GLU A 83 13.65 21.68 -1.40
C GLU A 83 14.95 21.05 -0.86
N PRO A 84 16.04 20.98 -1.66
CA PRO A 84 17.26 20.31 -1.25
C PRO A 84 17.99 20.99 -0.08
N GLU A 85 17.79 22.31 0.11
CA GLU A 85 18.52 23.11 1.10
C GLU A 85 18.19 22.69 2.55
N ASP A 86 16.95 22.32 2.81
CA ASP A 86 16.47 21.86 4.13
C ASP A 86 15.89 20.44 4.10
N ALA A 87 16.05 19.73 2.96
CA ALA A 87 15.49 18.41 2.69
C ALA A 87 13.97 18.34 2.95
N SER A 88 13.26 19.44 2.68
CA SER A 88 11.82 19.54 2.91
C SER A 88 11.02 19.28 1.64
N TRP A 89 9.72 19.08 1.84
CA TRP A 89 8.78 18.88 0.75
C TRP A 89 7.61 19.84 0.92
N THR A 90 7.21 20.45 -0.19
CA THR A 90 6.00 21.26 -0.30
C THR A 90 5.02 20.61 -1.26
N VAL A 91 3.73 20.70 -0.94
CA VAL A 91 2.66 20.44 -1.90
C VAL A 91 1.92 21.73 -2.19
N SER A 92 1.58 21.92 -3.47
CA SER A 92 0.79 23.03 -3.93
C SER A 92 -0.46 22.56 -4.69
N TYR A 93 -1.51 23.38 -4.66
CA TYR A 93 -2.73 23.21 -5.44
C TYR A 93 -3.04 24.52 -6.18
N ASP A 94 -3.18 24.41 -7.49
CA ASP A 94 -3.59 25.51 -8.36
C ASP A 94 -5.10 25.41 -8.67
N VAL A 95 -5.85 26.46 -8.35
CA VAL A 95 -7.26 26.61 -8.76
C VAL A 95 -7.29 26.88 -10.28
N PRO A 96 -7.97 26.03 -11.09
CA PRO A 96 -8.08 26.23 -12.53
C PRO A 96 -8.72 27.58 -12.87
N ALA A 97 -8.11 28.35 -13.78
CA ALA A 97 -8.66 29.60 -14.27
C ALA A 97 -9.70 29.40 -15.39
N GLY A 98 -9.73 28.22 -16.01
CA GLY A 98 -10.64 27.88 -17.09
C GLY A 98 -10.42 26.47 -17.62
N LEU A 99 -11.09 26.13 -18.73
CA LEU A 99 -11.01 24.80 -19.34
C LEU A 99 -9.62 24.45 -19.85
N ASP A 100 -8.83 25.42 -20.34
CA ASP A 100 -7.48 25.16 -20.85
C ASP A 100 -6.54 24.60 -19.75
N ASP A 101 -6.66 25.10 -18.52
CA ASP A 101 -5.92 24.58 -17.37
C ASP A 101 -6.38 23.16 -17.00
N ILE A 102 -7.68 22.90 -17.14
CA ILE A 102 -8.26 21.56 -16.92
C ILE A 102 -7.75 20.58 -17.96
N ASP A 103 -7.77 20.95 -19.24
CA ASP A 103 -7.26 20.13 -20.34
C ASP A 103 -5.77 19.84 -20.19
N THR A 104 -4.99 20.84 -19.77
CA THR A 104 -3.56 20.67 -19.47
C THR A 104 -3.35 19.65 -18.35
N TRP A 105 -4.09 19.77 -17.25
CA TRP A 105 -4.01 18.82 -16.14
C TRP A 105 -4.43 17.40 -16.55
N VAL A 106 -5.53 17.26 -17.30
CA VAL A 106 -5.96 15.97 -17.83
C VAL A 106 -4.87 15.36 -18.71
N GLY A 107 -4.29 16.14 -19.64
CA GLY A 107 -3.24 15.68 -20.54
C GLY A 107 -1.96 15.21 -19.83
N GLN A 108 -1.72 15.69 -18.60
CA GLN A 108 -0.56 15.30 -17.79
C GLN A 108 -0.85 14.14 -16.82
N THR A 109 -2.11 13.93 -16.43
CA THR A 109 -2.47 12.99 -15.35
C THR A 109 -3.30 11.80 -15.81
N LEU A 110 -4.05 11.90 -16.92
CA LEU A 110 -4.81 10.80 -17.49
C LEU A 110 -4.03 10.16 -18.64
N VAL A 111 -3.49 8.96 -18.41
CA VAL A 111 -2.70 8.20 -19.37
C VAL A 111 -3.58 7.11 -19.99
N TRP A 112 -3.83 7.21 -21.29
CA TRP A 112 -4.47 6.14 -22.05
C TRP A 112 -3.42 5.19 -22.63
N ARG A 113 -3.53 3.89 -22.33
CA ARG A 113 -2.72 2.85 -22.95
C ARG A 113 -3.56 2.08 -23.96
N GLU A 114 -3.10 2.06 -25.22
CA GLU A 114 -3.79 1.34 -26.31
C GLU A 114 -3.60 -0.18 -26.20
N THR A 115 -2.46 -0.61 -25.65
CA THR A 115 -2.13 -2.03 -25.48
C THR A 115 -3.04 -2.66 -24.45
N LYS A 116 -3.57 -3.85 -24.77
CA LYS A 116 -4.30 -4.68 -23.80
C LYS A 116 -3.34 -5.14 -22.72
N ILE A 117 -3.54 -4.60 -21.53
CA ILE A 117 -2.73 -4.88 -20.34
C ILE A 117 -3.72 -5.01 -19.20
N ASP A 118 -3.69 -6.14 -18.51
CA ASP A 118 -4.49 -6.35 -17.31
C ASP A 118 -3.80 -5.77 -16.05
N CYS A 119 -4.46 -5.86 -14.89
CA CYS A 119 -3.89 -5.36 -13.65
C CYS A 119 -2.52 -5.99 -13.32
N LEU A 120 -2.30 -7.27 -13.64
CA LEU A 120 -1.08 -8.00 -13.32
C LEU A 120 0.07 -7.64 -14.27
N GLU A 121 -0.24 -7.35 -15.53
CA GLU A 121 0.73 -6.99 -16.58
C GLU A 121 1.14 -5.52 -16.55
N HIS A 122 0.42 -4.66 -15.82
CA HIS A 122 0.77 -3.24 -15.75
C HIS A 122 2.17 -3.03 -15.16
N ASP A 123 2.98 -2.32 -15.93
CA ASP A 123 4.40 -2.16 -15.66
C ASP A 123 4.67 -1.15 -14.53
N LEU A 124 5.39 -1.58 -13.49
CA LEU A 124 5.88 -0.73 -12.39
C LEU A 124 7.17 0.03 -12.75
N ASP A 125 7.72 -0.20 -13.95
CA ASP A 125 8.97 0.40 -14.38
C ASP A 125 8.82 1.86 -14.82
N GLU A 126 7.60 2.30 -15.15
CA GLU A 126 7.30 3.68 -15.50
C GLU A 126 7.63 4.64 -14.34
N LYS A 127 8.46 5.64 -14.64
CA LYS A 127 8.91 6.69 -13.72
C LYS A 127 8.66 8.05 -14.36
N TRP A 128 8.37 9.03 -13.53
CA TRP A 128 8.22 10.41 -13.96
C TRP A 128 8.76 11.38 -12.92
N GLU A 129 9.07 12.59 -13.34
CA GLU A 129 9.48 13.64 -12.41
C GLU A 129 8.27 14.10 -11.59
N PHE A 130 8.48 14.34 -10.29
CA PHE A 130 7.46 14.83 -9.35
C PHE A 130 8.05 15.78 -8.31
N THR A 131 9.24 16.32 -8.55
CA THR A 131 10.06 17.00 -7.54
C THR A 131 10.20 18.49 -7.79
N HIS A 132 9.76 18.97 -8.95
CA HIS A 132 9.89 20.37 -9.39
C HIS A 132 8.53 20.99 -9.68
N GLY A 133 7.51 20.53 -8.97
CA GLY A 133 6.13 20.96 -9.13
C GLY A 133 5.39 20.18 -10.21
N GLU A 134 5.72 18.94 -10.52
CA GLU A 134 4.87 18.11 -11.39
C GLU A 134 3.72 17.46 -10.58
N TYR A 135 2.73 16.92 -11.30
CA TYR A 135 1.67 16.12 -10.68
C TYR A 135 2.21 14.73 -10.31
N PRO A 136 2.24 14.37 -9.02
CA PRO A 136 2.77 13.08 -8.57
C PRO A 136 1.81 11.93 -8.89
N LEU A 137 0.50 12.20 -9.02
CA LEU A 137 -0.52 11.18 -9.25
C LEU A 137 -0.91 11.10 -10.73
N ARG A 138 -0.98 9.86 -11.22
CA ARG A 138 -1.47 9.53 -12.56
C ARG A 138 -2.59 8.51 -12.48
N LEU A 139 -3.61 8.72 -13.30
CA LEU A 139 -4.64 7.75 -13.62
C LEU A 139 -4.30 7.12 -14.96
N THR A 140 -4.00 5.82 -14.97
CA THR A 140 -3.84 5.04 -16.20
C THR A 140 -5.12 4.28 -16.48
N ALA A 141 -5.54 4.27 -17.75
CA ALA A 141 -6.60 3.42 -18.25
C ALA A 141 -6.12 2.58 -19.43
N SER A 142 -6.53 1.31 -19.49
CA SER A 142 -6.23 0.41 -20.60
C SER A 142 -7.43 -0.50 -20.90
N PRO A 143 -7.62 -0.91 -22.16
CA PRO A 143 -8.57 -1.97 -22.50
C PRO A 143 -8.08 -3.30 -21.94
N VAL A 144 -9.00 -4.09 -21.39
CA VAL A 144 -8.76 -5.51 -21.05
C VAL A 144 -9.50 -6.39 -22.04
N GLU A 145 -10.81 -6.18 -22.17
CA GLU A 145 -11.67 -6.90 -23.09
C GLU A 145 -12.79 -5.96 -23.58
N VAL A 146 -12.50 -5.19 -24.64
CA VAL A 146 -13.41 -4.18 -25.19
C VAL A 146 -14.77 -4.76 -25.59
N SER A 147 -14.79 -5.98 -26.14
CA SER A 147 -16.03 -6.68 -26.51
C SER A 147 -16.94 -6.99 -25.32
N ALA A 148 -16.40 -7.02 -24.10
CA ALA A 148 -17.13 -7.21 -22.86
C ALA A 148 -17.30 -5.89 -22.07
N GLY A 149 -16.74 -4.77 -22.56
CA GLY A 149 -16.74 -3.48 -21.87
C GLY A 149 -15.81 -3.48 -20.66
N ARG A 150 -14.73 -4.29 -20.69
CA ARG A 150 -13.78 -4.42 -19.58
C ARG A 150 -12.54 -3.56 -19.79
N TYR A 151 -12.25 -2.75 -18.78
CA TYR A 151 -11.14 -1.81 -18.73
C TYR A 151 -10.41 -1.91 -17.40
N MET A 152 -9.12 -1.61 -17.38
CA MET A 152 -8.37 -1.40 -16.16
C MET A 152 -8.32 0.10 -15.88
N LEU A 153 -8.51 0.46 -14.61
CA LEU A 153 -8.21 1.77 -14.06
C LEU A 153 -7.11 1.61 -13.01
N SER A 154 -6.09 2.46 -13.04
CA SER A 154 -4.95 2.37 -12.13
C SER A 154 -4.50 3.74 -11.67
N LEU A 155 -4.51 3.97 -10.36
CA LEU A 155 -3.93 5.16 -9.73
C LEU A 155 -2.52 4.84 -9.27
N SER A 156 -1.55 5.64 -9.73
CA SER A 156 -0.14 5.47 -9.41
C SER A 156 0.49 6.79 -8.96
N GLY A 157 1.47 6.71 -8.04
CA GLY A 157 2.29 7.85 -7.64
C GLY A 157 3.27 7.53 -6.52
N PRO A 158 4.09 8.51 -6.09
CA PRO A 158 4.95 8.34 -4.91
C PRO A 158 4.08 8.03 -3.69
N HIS A 159 4.53 7.09 -2.84
CA HIS A 159 3.67 6.57 -1.79
C HIS A 159 3.16 7.68 -0.86
N GLY A 160 3.97 8.70 -0.57
CA GLY A 160 3.59 9.80 0.31
C GLY A 160 2.44 10.67 -0.22
N MET A 161 1.99 10.45 -1.46
CA MET A 161 0.84 11.12 -2.06
C MET A 161 -0.37 10.20 -2.27
N LEU A 162 -0.21 8.89 -2.07
CA LEU A 162 -1.28 7.90 -2.23
C LEU A 162 -0.99 6.64 -1.43
N ASP A 163 -1.85 6.34 -0.46
CA ASP A 163 -1.87 5.04 0.20
C ASP A 163 -2.84 4.06 -0.48
N GLY A 164 -2.73 2.78 -0.09
CA GLY A 164 -3.55 1.73 -0.69
C GLY A 164 -5.04 1.86 -0.42
N ARG A 165 -5.44 2.31 0.76
CA ARG A 165 -6.87 2.46 1.04
C ARG A 165 -7.45 3.62 0.23
N MET A 166 -6.78 4.77 0.26
CA MET A 166 -7.22 5.96 -0.45
C MET A 166 -7.27 5.74 -1.96
N SER A 167 -6.35 4.94 -2.52
CA SER A 167 -6.43 4.53 -3.93
C SER A 167 -7.74 3.81 -4.26
N MET A 168 -8.25 2.93 -3.40
CA MET A 168 -9.53 2.25 -3.64
C MET A 168 -10.73 3.13 -3.40
N ILE A 169 -10.68 4.04 -2.42
CA ILE A 169 -11.76 4.99 -2.20
C ILE A 169 -11.90 5.90 -3.44
N LEU A 170 -10.79 6.40 -3.97
CA LEU A 170 -10.76 7.20 -5.19
C LEU A 170 -11.26 6.41 -6.40
N LEU A 171 -10.79 5.17 -6.60
CA LEU A 171 -11.26 4.33 -7.71
C LEU A 171 -12.75 3.97 -7.57
N ASN A 172 -13.24 3.72 -6.37
CA ASN A 172 -14.67 3.46 -6.13
C ASN A 172 -15.52 4.68 -6.51
N GLU A 173 -15.10 5.88 -6.10
CA GLU A 173 -15.77 7.12 -6.47
C GLU A 173 -15.70 7.38 -7.98
N LEU A 174 -14.54 7.15 -8.60
CA LEU A 174 -14.35 7.29 -10.04
C LEU A 174 -15.25 6.34 -10.82
N VAL A 175 -15.39 5.08 -10.38
CA VAL A 175 -16.30 4.09 -10.98
C VAL A 175 -17.76 4.52 -10.82
N GLY A 176 -18.13 5.09 -9.68
CA GLY A 176 -19.45 5.70 -9.48
C GLY A 176 -19.73 6.82 -10.48
N LEU A 177 -18.81 7.79 -10.58
CA LEU A 177 -18.90 8.90 -11.52
C LEU A 177 -18.94 8.45 -12.98
N LEU A 178 -18.12 7.47 -13.35
CA LEU A 178 -18.15 6.83 -14.67
C LEU A 178 -19.52 6.24 -14.98
N ASN A 179 -20.07 5.48 -14.04
CA ASN A 179 -21.39 4.88 -14.18
C ASN A 179 -22.49 5.94 -14.34
N ASP A 180 -22.39 7.05 -13.62
CA ASP A 180 -23.33 8.17 -13.77
C ASP A 180 -23.21 8.81 -15.17
N GLN A 181 -21.99 9.08 -15.65
CA GLN A 181 -21.77 9.66 -16.99
C GLN A 181 -22.24 8.75 -18.13
N ILE A 182 -22.07 7.44 -17.99
CA ILE A 182 -22.53 6.46 -19.00
C ILE A 182 -24.07 6.38 -19.02
N ARG A 183 -24.74 6.68 -17.90
CA ARG A 183 -26.19 6.55 -17.77
C ARG A 183 -26.95 7.81 -18.10
N GLU A 184 -26.40 8.99 -17.81
CA GLU A 184 -27.14 10.24 -17.98
C GLU A 184 -27.40 10.53 -19.46
N ALA A 185 -28.63 10.99 -19.75
CA ALA A 185 -29.01 11.38 -21.11
C ALA A 185 -28.30 12.66 -21.59
N ALA A 186 -27.76 13.44 -20.65
CA ALA A 186 -26.98 14.63 -20.91
C ALA A 186 -25.66 14.55 -20.13
N PRO A 187 -24.51 14.79 -20.78
CA PRO A 187 -23.21 14.82 -20.10
C PRO A 187 -23.16 15.98 -19.10
N VAL A 188 -22.34 15.83 -18.05
CA VAL A 188 -22.07 16.90 -17.09
C VAL A 188 -21.49 18.11 -17.83
N ASP A 189 -22.11 19.27 -17.62
CA ASP A 189 -21.59 20.55 -18.11
C ASP A 189 -20.36 20.96 -17.28
N LEU A 190 -19.18 20.68 -17.81
CA LEU A 190 -17.90 21.03 -17.18
C LEU A 190 -17.73 22.55 -17.01
N THR A 191 -18.45 23.37 -17.76
CA THR A 191 -18.40 24.85 -17.64
C THR A 191 -19.20 25.35 -16.44
N ALA A 192 -20.13 24.54 -15.92
CA ALA A 192 -20.92 24.86 -14.75
C ALA A 192 -20.20 24.55 -13.42
N ILE A 193 -19.03 23.89 -13.47
CA ILE A 193 -18.23 23.59 -12.27
C ILE A 193 -17.67 24.90 -11.70
N LYS A 194 -17.99 25.17 -10.43
CA LYS A 194 -17.51 26.33 -9.70
C LYS A 194 -16.14 26.03 -9.08
N TRP A 195 -15.09 26.26 -9.87
CA TRP A 195 -13.70 26.15 -9.42
C TRP A 195 -13.39 27.19 -8.32
N GLY A 196 -12.58 26.79 -7.36
CA GLY A 196 -12.29 27.50 -6.11
C GLY A 196 -13.11 26.99 -4.93
N GLU A 197 -14.35 26.49 -5.13
CA GLU A 197 -15.16 25.92 -4.05
C GLU A 197 -14.57 24.61 -3.50
N GLU A 198 -13.74 23.93 -4.29
CA GLU A 198 -13.05 22.71 -3.86
C GLU A 198 -11.92 22.94 -2.87
N THR A 199 -11.37 24.15 -2.80
CA THR A 199 -10.21 24.45 -1.93
C THR A 199 -10.50 24.23 -0.45
N ALA A 200 -11.78 24.30 -0.03
CA ALA A 200 -12.21 23.96 1.33
C ALA A 200 -11.97 22.47 1.69
N ARG A 201 -11.84 21.60 0.69
CA ARG A 201 -11.57 20.16 0.84
C ARG A 201 -10.08 19.82 0.73
N LEU A 202 -9.19 20.82 0.73
CA LEU A 202 -7.74 20.60 0.83
C LEU A 202 -7.37 20.25 2.27
N ALA A 203 -6.99 18.99 2.49
CA ALA A 203 -6.67 18.48 3.81
C ALA A 203 -5.31 18.97 4.32
N SER A 204 -5.23 19.32 5.60
CA SER A 204 -3.94 19.49 6.29
C SER A 204 -3.19 18.16 6.39
N THR A 205 -1.91 18.17 6.80
CA THR A 205 -1.18 16.93 7.08
C THR A 205 -1.91 16.07 8.12
N GLY A 206 -1.68 14.75 8.08
CA GLY A 206 -2.25 13.82 9.06
C GLY A 206 -1.96 14.20 10.52
N ALA A 207 -0.77 14.76 10.82
CA ALA A 207 -0.42 15.23 12.16
C ALA A 207 -1.34 16.36 12.65
N VAL A 208 -1.69 17.30 11.77
CA VAL A 208 -2.66 18.38 12.10
C VAL A 208 -4.06 17.81 12.28
N LEU A 209 -4.50 16.96 11.34
CA LEU A 209 -5.85 16.38 11.36
C LEU A 209 -6.09 15.53 12.61
N THR A 210 -5.04 14.94 13.19
CA THR A 210 -5.12 14.06 14.35
C THR A 210 -5.01 14.78 15.68
N GLY A 211 -4.74 16.09 15.66
CA GLY A 211 -4.48 16.87 16.86
C GLY A 211 -3.23 16.42 17.60
N LEU A 212 -2.27 15.80 16.89
CA LEU A 212 -1.00 15.41 17.49
C LEU A 212 -0.25 16.66 17.94
N ASP A 213 0.03 16.75 19.24
CA ASP A 213 0.85 17.84 19.79
C ASP A 213 2.31 17.62 19.40
N MET A 214 2.67 18.18 18.25
CA MET A 214 4.00 18.08 17.66
C MET A 214 5.09 18.69 18.55
N ASP A 215 4.74 19.67 19.38
CA ASP A 215 5.69 20.41 20.22
C ASP A 215 5.96 19.68 21.55
N ASN A 216 5.05 18.80 21.98
CA ASN A 216 5.14 18.04 23.22
C ASN A 216 5.11 16.51 23.01
N ILE A 217 5.63 16.02 21.88
CA ILE A 217 5.84 14.58 21.70
C ILE A 217 6.80 14.13 22.82
N PRO A 218 6.35 13.33 23.80
CA PRO A 218 7.20 12.95 24.92
C PRO A 218 8.42 12.20 24.38
N GLU A 219 9.62 12.58 24.81
CA GLU A 219 10.82 11.80 24.49
C GLU A 219 10.56 10.33 24.84
N PRO A 220 10.97 9.40 23.97
CA PRO A 220 10.83 7.99 24.27
C PRO A 220 11.58 7.73 25.58
N ALA A 221 10.88 7.16 26.57
CA ALA A 221 11.55 6.64 27.75
C ALA A 221 12.61 5.66 27.23
N ALA A 222 13.88 5.88 27.56
CA ALA A 222 14.95 4.96 27.20
C ALA A 222 14.54 3.58 27.72
N THR A 223 14.16 2.67 26.81
CA THR A 223 13.93 1.30 27.20
C THR A 223 15.29 0.71 27.52
N GLU A 224 15.64 0.68 28.81
CA GLU A 224 16.62 -0.27 29.32
C GLU A 224 16.09 -1.67 28.97
N GLY A 225 16.50 -2.17 27.82
CA GLY A 225 15.98 -3.38 27.20
C GLY A 225 17.09 -4.24 26.64
N GLU A 226 16.76 -5.50 26.39
CA GLU A 226 17.64 -6.46 25.72
C GLU A 226 18.26 -5.83 24.46
N GLU A 227 19.58 -5.99 24.30
CA GLU A 227 20.32 -5.55 23.11
C GLU A 227 19.57 -5.96 21.82
N PHE A 228 19.35 -4.98 20.92
CA PHE A 228 18.69 -5.20 19.64
C PHE A 228 19.67 -5.84 18.64
N VAL A 229 19.44 -7.11 18.33
CA VAL A 229 20.23 -7.90 17.38
C VAL A 229 19.26 -8.52 16.37
N PRO A 230 18.89 -7.79 15.30
CA PRO A 230 17.93 -8.26 14.31
C PRO A 230 18.51 -9.35 13.40
N PHE A 231 17.65 -10.24 12.90
CA PHE A 231 17.99 -11.15 11.81
C PHE A 231 18.09 -10.37 10.49
N LEU A 232 19.32 -10.02 10.12
CA LEU A 232 19.66 -9.28 8.88
C LEU A 232 20.54 -10.16 7.96
N PRO A 233 19.92 -11.03 7.16
CA PRO A 233 20.65 -11.88 6.22
C PRO A 233 21.28 -11.03 5.10
N PRO A 234 22.48 -11.39 4.59
CA PRO A 234 23.09 -10.67 3.48
C PRO A 234 22.23 -10.79 2.22
N SER A 235 22.26 -9.76 1.36
CA SER A 235 21.67 -9.82 0.03
C SER A 235 22.71 -10.26 -1.02
N VAL A 236 22.23 -10.83 -2.13
CA VAL A 236 23.06 -11.15 -3.30
C VAL A 236 22.39 -10.51 -4.50
N GLU A 237 23.17 -9.76 -5.28
CA GLU A 237 22.66 -9.13 -6.49
C GLU A 237 22.35 -10.20 -7.56
N ASN A 238 21.13 -10.18 -8.08
CA ASN A 238 20.68 -10.90 -9.24
C ASN A 238 21.10 -10.16 -10.53
N LYS A 239 22.23 -10.58 -11.08
CA LYS A 239 22.83 -9.98 -12.29
C LYS A 239 22.13 -10.37 -13.60
N VAL A 240 21.21 -11.33 -13.58
CA VAL A 240 20.51 -11.84 -14.79
C VAL A 240 19.06 -11.37 -14.88
N ARG A 241 18.66 -10.37 -14.08
CA ARG A 241 17.31 -9.80 -14.08
C ARG A 241 16.91 -9.20 -15.43
N THR A 242 15.62 -9.22 -15.73
CA THR A 242 15.04 -8.67 -16.97
C THR A 242 14.01 -7.55 -16.73
N HIS A 243 13.73 -7.23 -15.47
CA HIS A 243 12.74 -6.27 -15.01
C HIS A 243 13.18 -5.70 -13.65
N ASN A 244 12.54 -4.65 -13.12
CA ASN A 244 12.93 -4.09 -11.81
C ASN A 244 12.21 -4.73 -10.62
N VAL A 245 10.95 -5.18 -10.78
CA VAL A 245 10.13 -5.72 -9.67
C VAL A 245 9.59 -7.10 -10.01
N THR A 246 9.86 -8.07 -9.15
CA THR A 246 9.25 -9.42 -9.23
C THR A 246 8.04 -9.48 -8.31
N MET A 247 6.90 -9.98 -8.82
CA MET A 247 5.65 -10.11 -8.04
C MET A 247 5.11 -11.55 -8.04
N ARG A 248 4.48 -11.96 -6.93
CA ARG A 248 3.54 -13.09 -6.87
C ARG A 248 2.23 -12.63 -6.24
N LEU A 249 1.11 -12.95 -6.87
CA LEU A 249 -0.21 -12.75 -6.28
C LEU A 249 -0.70 -14.08 -5.71
N VAL A 250 -0.76 -14.17 -4.39
CA VAL A 250 -1.30 -15.31 -3.66
C VAL A 250 -2.74 -15.00 -3.28
N VAL A 251 -3.67 -15.82 -3.75
CA VAL A 251 -5.10 -15.73 -3.40
C VAL A 251 -5.48 -16.94 -2.58
N PHE A 252 -6.10 -16.68 -1.43
CA PHE A 252 -6.77 -17.67 -0.59
C PHE A 252 -8.26 -17.57 -0.83
N ASP A 253 -8.92 -18.71 -1.00
CA ASP A 253 -10.33 -18.74 -1.35
C ASP A 253 -11.24 -18.30 -0.18
N GLU A 254 -12.56 -18.27 -0.43
CA GLU A 254 -13.56 -17.89 0.57
C GLU A 254 -13.53 -18.78 1.81
N ALA A 255 -13.33 -20.10 1.63
CA ALA A 255 -13.34 -21.07 2.73
C ALA A 255 -12.10 -20.88 3.61
N GLN A 256 -10.92 -20.76 3.01
CA GLN A 256 -9.65 -20.45 3.66
C GLN A 256 -9.70 -19.12 4.40
N THR A 257 -10.22 -18.08 3.75
CA THR A 257 -10.36 -16.74 4.33
C THR A 257 -11.31 -16.74 5.53
N SER A 258 -12.44 -17.44 5.41
CA SER A 258 -13.43 -17.58 6.48
C SER A 258 -12.88 -18.39 7.66
N ALA A 259 -12.13 -19.46 7.40
CA ALA A 259 -11.46 -20.24 8.43
C ALA A 259 -10.43 -19.40 9.20
N LEU A 260 -9.62 -18.60 8.50
CA LEU A 260 -8.68 -17.69 9.17
C LEU A 260 -9.42 -16.64 10.02
N ARG A 261 -10.51 -16.05 9.51
CA ARG A 261 -11.35 -15.11 10.29
C ARG A 261 -11.87 -15.77 11.56
N GLN A 262 -12.31 -17.02 11.48
CA GLN A 262 -12.77 -17.77 12.64
C GLN A 262 -11.65 -17.99 13.65
N LYS A 263 -10.48 -18.46 13.22
CA LYS A 263 -9.31 -18.63 14.10
C LYS A 263 -8.90 -17.32 14.79
N CYS A 264 -8.91 -16.21 14.06
CA CYS A 264 -8.63 -14.89 14.63
C CYS A 264 -9.62 -14.55 15.75
N ARG A 265 -10.92 -14.85 15.59
CA ARG A 265 -11.93 -14.65 16.65
C ARG A 265 -11.73 -15.58 17.84
N GLU A 266 -11.38 -16.84 17.61
CA GLU A 266 -11.10 -17.83 18.67
C GLU A 266 -9.90 -17.42 19.54
N HIS A 267 -8.98 -16.63 18.99
CA HIS A 267 -7.75 -16.18 19.66
C HIS A 267 -7.74 -14.67 19.97
N ASP A 268 -8.90 -14.00 19.94
CA ASP A 268 -9.06 -12.57 20.26
C ASP A 268 -8.06 -11.66 19.51
N THR A 269 -7.83 -11.93 18.23
CA THR A 269 -6.86 -11.22 17.40
C THR A 269 -7.45 -10.81 16.05
N THR A 270 -6.66 -10.13 15.22
CA THR A 270 -7.06 -9.68 13.89
C THR A 270 -6.34 -10.45 12.80
N ILE A 271 -6.92 -10.46 11.60
CA ILE A 271 -6.25 -11.02 10.41
C ILE A 271 -4.92 -10.34 10.14
N THR A 272 -4.84 -9.03 10.37
CA THR A 272 -3.61 -8.25 10.22
C THR A 272 -2.47 -8.82 11.07
N VAL A 273 -2.73 -9.08 12.36
CA VAL A 273 -1.73 -9.67 13.27
C VAL A 273 -1.37 -11.10 12.85
N ALA A 274 -2.38 -11.91 12.50
CA ALA A 274 -2.16 -13.28 12.06
C ALA A 274 -1.33 -13.35 10.76
N MET A 275 -1.62 -12.49 9.78
CA MET A 275 -0.92 -12.44 8.51
C MET A 275 0.51 -11.91 8.64
N ASP A 276 0.75 -10.92 9.50
CA ASP A 276 2.12 -10.47 9.79
C ASP A 276 2.95 -11.60 10.43
N ALA A 277 2.35 -12.38 11.33
CA ALA A 277 2.98 -13.57 11.93
C ALA A 277 3.28 -14.65 10.88
N ILE A 278 2.30 -15.02 10.06
CA ILE A 278 2.44 -16.01 8.97
C ILE A 278 3.51 -15.55 7.97
N PHE A 279 3.48 -14.28 7.58
CA PHE A 279 4.46 -13.71 6.65
C PHE A 279 5.87 -13.67 7.24
N THR A 280 6.02 -13.38 8.54
CA THR A 280 7.31 -13.42 9.23
C THR A 280 7.93 -14.83 9.19
N LEU A 281 7.13 -15.86 9.46
CA LEU A 281 7.56 -17.26 9.39
C LEU A 281 7.95 -17.65 7.95
N ALA A 282 7.10 -17.30 6.98
CA ALA A 282 7.33 -17.58 5.58
C ALA A 282 8.61 -16.91 5.06
N HIS A 283 8.84 -15.64 5.43
CA HIS A 283 10.03 -14.89 5.03
C HIS A 283 11.30 -15.53 5.59
N SER A 284 11.31 -15.83 6.89
CA SER A 284 12.47 -16.48 7.52
C SER A 284 12.75 -17.87 6.93
N GLU A 285 11.73 -18.68 6.64
CA GLU A 285 11.89 -19.97 5.96
C GLU A 285 12.44 -19.81 4.54
N ALA A 286 11.86 -18.92 3.74
CA ALA A 286 12.29 -18.69 2.36
C ALA A 286 13.74 -18.19 2.27
N VAL A 287 14.15 -17.31 3.18
CA VAL A 287 15.55 -16.86 3.23
C VAL A 287 16.51 -18.00 3.56
N LEU A 288 16.18 -18.86 4.53
CA LEU A 288 17.02 -20.00 4.89
C LEU A 288 17.08 -21.04 3.75
N ALA A 289 15.98 -21.25 3.05
CA ALA A 289 15.90 -22.13 1.89
C ALA A 289 16.76 -21.60 0.74
N SER A 290 16.62 -20.30 0.39
CA SER A 290 17.45 -19.64 -0.62
C SER A 290 18.94 -19.72 -0.26
N ALA A 291 19.29 -19.40 0.98
CA ALA A 291 20.68 -19.48 1.44
C ALA A 291 21.24 -20.90 1.32
N SER A 292 20.42 -21.93 1.61
CA SER A 292 20.80 -23.34 1.46
C SER A 292 21.07 -23.72 0.01
N ALA A 293 20.27 -23.19 -0.92
CA ALA A 293 20.41 -23.41 -2.36
C ALA A 293 21.64 -22.69 -2.95
N ILE A 294 21.92 -21.45 -2.52
CA ILE A 294 23.10 -20.69 -2.94
C ILE A 294 24.39 -21.31 -2.39
N GLY A 295 24.38 -21.72 -1.12
CA GLY A 295 25.52 -22.38 -0.48
C GLY A 295 26.70 -21.43 -0.15
N GLY A 296 27.87 -22.03 0.08
CA GLY A 296 29.13 -21.29 0.28
C GLY A 296 29.12 -20.29 1.43
N THR A 297 29.77 -19.14 1.21
CA THR A 297 29.87 -18.05 2.19
C THR A 297 28.53 -17.40 2.51
N HIS A 298 27.62 -17.34 1.54
CA HIS A 298 26.29 -16.77 1.73
C HIS A 298 25.44 -17.61 2.69
N TYR A 299 25.49 -18.95 2.57
CA TYR A 299 24.87 -19.84 3.54
C TYR A 299 25.42 -19.62 4.96
N SER A 300 26.74 -19.66 5.12
CA SER A 300 27.38 -19.50 6.44
C SER A 300 27.03 -18.17 7.10
N ALA A 301 27.07 -17.06 6.35
CA ALA A 301 26.72 -15.73 6.87
C ALA A 301 25.24 -15.62 7.25
N THR A 302 24.34 -16.21 6.45
CA THR A 302 22.90 -16.23 6.75
C THR A 302 22.59 -17.05 8.00
N ILE A 303 23.22 -18.22 8.16
CA ILE A 303 23.06 -19.06 9.35
C ILE A 303 23.64 -18.37 10.59
N GLU A 304 24.79 -17.72 10.47
CA GLU A 304 25.36 -16.94 11.57
C GLU A 304 24.40 -15.82 12.02
N ALA A 305 23.86 -15.04 11.08
CA ALA A 305 22.87 -14.02 11.36
C ALA A 305 21.61 -14.62 12.03
N TYR A 306 21.11 -15.74 11.51
CA TYR A 306 19.94 -16.46 12.05
C TYR A 306 20.15 -16.96 13.48
N LEU A 307 21.33 -17.48 13.79
CA LEU A 307 21.66 -18.04 15.12
C LEU A 307 21.96 -16.97 16.16
N LYS A 308 22.56 -15.85 15.76
CA LYS A 308 22.91 -14.73 16.65
C LYS A 308 21.77 -13.75 16.89
N ALA A 309 20.81 -13.66 15.96
CA ALA A 309 19.69 -12.76 16.09
C ALA A 309 18.85 -13.05 17.34
N LYS A 310 18.48 -11.98 18.05
CA LYS A 310 17.55 -11.99 19.17
C LYS A 310 16.14 -11.63 18.71
N GLN A 311 16.01 -10.87 17.61
CA GLN A 311 14.73 -10.43 17.07
C GLN A 311 14.60 -10.73 15.57
N VAL A 312 13.39 -11.03 15.10
CA VAL A 312 12.99 -10.73 13.71
C VAL A 312 12.44 -9.32 13.69
N PHE A 313 12.82 -8.58 12.65
CA PHE A 313 12.51 -7.17 12.49
C PHE A 313 11.82 -6.92 11.17
N MET A 314 10.67 -6.25 11.23
CA MET A 314 9.96 -5.70 10.09
C MET A 314 10.07 -4.18 10.24
N PRO A 315 10.92 -3.48 9.47
CA PRO A 315 11.16 -2.04 9.65
C PRO A 315 9.91 -1.21 9.40
N LEU A 316 9.02 -1.71 8.55
CA LEU A 316 7.83 -1.00 8.14
C LEU A 316 6.62 -1.94 8.11
N SER A 317 5.68 -1.67 9.02
CA SER A 317 4.35 -2.28 9.03
C SER A 317 3.29 -1.18 8.91
N CYS A 318 2.71 -1.02 7.71
CA CYS A 318 1.74 0.04 7.42
C CYS A 318 0.32 -0.45 7.69
N LYS A 319 -0.32 0.04 8.75
CA LYS A 319 -1.64 -0.42 9.19
C LYS A 319 -2.61 0.75 9.37
N ASP A 320 -3.89 0.45 9.22
CA ASP A 320 -4.94 1.39 9.56
C ASP A 320 -5.07 1.53 11.08
N GLN A 321 -5.02 2.77 11.57
CA GLN A 321 -5.03 3.11 12.98
C GLN A 321 -6.42 3.15 13.63
N GLY A 322 -7.50 2.89 12.88
CA GLY A 322 -8.88 2.97 13.39
C GLY A 322 -9.19 2.13 14.63
N LYS A 323 -8.31 1.20 15.03
CA LYS A 323 -8.45 0.36 16.25
C LYS A 323 -7.19 0.29 17.12
N LEU A 324 -6.25 1.22 17.01
CA LEU A 324 -5.20 1.30 18.03
C LEU A 324 -5.86 1.64 19.39
N THR A 325 -5.27 1.09 20.46
CA THR A 325 -5.77 1.09 21.85
C THR A 325 -6.23 2.48 22.31
N ASP A 326 -7.00 2.58 23.40
CA ASP A 326 -7.47 3.87 23.95
C ASP A 326 -6.36 4.92 24.14
N ALA A 327 -5.09 4.50 24.25
CA ALA A 327 -3.91 5.36 24.33
C ALA A 327 -3.50 6.03 22.99
N PHE A 328 -3.98 5.53 21.85
CA PHE A 328 -3.69 6.02 20.49
C PHE A 328 -4.94 6.21 19.64
N LYS A 329 -6.14 6.14 20.23
CA LYS A 329 -7.37 6.58 19.56
C LYS A 329 -7.21 8.06 19.21
N ARG A 330 -6.83 8.32 17.97
CA ARG A 330 -6.85 9.66 17.35
C ARG A 330 -8.32 10.01 17.15
N PRO A 331 -8.92 10.87 17.98
CA PRO A 331 -10.39 11.00 18.08
C PRO A 331 -11.08 11.41 16.77
N CYS A 332 -10.32 11.96 15.83
CA CYS A 332 -10.75 12.56 14.57
C CYS A 332 -10.35 11.77 13.30
N TRP A 333 -9.61 10.65 13.41
CA TRP A 333 -9.13 9.95 12.21
C TRP A 333 -10.23 9.23 11.43
N ALA A 334 -11.23 8.68 12.12
CA ALA A 334 -12.35 8.01 11.47
C ALA A 334 -13.15 8.98 10.58
N SER A 335 -13.27 10.26 10.96
CA SER A 335 -13.92 11.28 10.13
C SER A 335 -13.06 11.72 8.92
N SER A 336 -11.74 11.73 9.02
CA SER A 336 -10.81 12.21 7.98
C SER A 336 -10.39 11.17 6.94
N THR A 337 -11.07 10.02 6.89
CA THR A 337 -10.85 8.97 5.88
C THR A 337 -11.98 8.91 4.84
N SER A 338 -13.00 9.78 4.97
CA SER A 338 -14.07 9.90 3.99
C SER A 338 -13.74 10.98 2.97
N ILE A 339 -13.76 10.66 1.67
CA ILE A 339 -13.60 11.68 0.61
C ILE A 339 -14.65 12.80 0.67
N ASN A 340 -15.76 12.58 1.39
CA ASN A 340 -16.83 13.57 1.58
C ASN A 340 -16.66 14.40 2.87
N HIS A 341 -15.54 14.25 3.57
CA HIS A 341 -15.29 15.00 4.79
C HIS A 341 -15.17 16.51 4.49
N PRO A 342 -15.86 17.40 5.23
CA PRO A 342 -15.91 18.83 4.92
C PRO A 342 -14.54 19.52 4.98
N ASN A 343 -13.60 19.01 5.80
CA ASN A 343 -12.23 19.54 5.88
C ASN A 343 -11.25 18.82 4.95
N GLY A 344 -11.77 18.04 3.99
CA GLY A 344 -10.98 17.19 3.13
C GLY A 344 -10.51 15.90 3.81
N THR A 345 -9.84 15.08 3.00
CA THR A 345 -9.20 13.82 3.39
C THR A 345 -7.79 13.78 2.81
N THR A 346 -6.81 13.37 3.60
CA THR A 346 -5.46 13.14 3.09
C THR A 346 -5.45 11.89 2.21
N LEU A 347 -4.72 11.93 1.10
CA LEU A 347 -4.53 10.76 0.24
C LEU A 347 -3.51 9.77 0.80
N PHE A 348 -2.74 10.20 1.81
CA PHE A 348 -1.86 9.34 2.58
C PHE A 348 -2.22 9.46 4.07
N GLY A 349 -3.14 8.59 4.48
CA GLY A 349 -3.68 8.46 5.82
C GLY A 349 -3.28 7.15 6.49
N VAL A 350 -2.06 6.68 6.26
CA VAL A 350 -1.50 5.52 6.97
C VAL A 350 -0.28 5.96 7.79
N ASP A 351 -0.08 5.30 8.91
CA ASP A 351 1.18 5.35 9.64
C ASP A 351 1.85 3.97 9.53
N GLY A 352 3.17 3.99 9.49
CA GLY A 352 3.99 2.80 9.60
C GLY A 352 4.70 2.75 10.93
N PHE A 353 4.85 1.56 11.49
CA PHE A 353 5.70 1.34 12.66
C PHE A 353 6.51 0.06 12.48
N PRO A 354 7.70 -0.03 13.10
CA PRO A 354 8.45 -1.26 13.07
C PRO A 354 7.74 -2.33 13.91
N LEU A 355 7.94 -3.60 13.56
CA LEU A 355 7.55 -4.74 14.39
C LEU A 355 8.79 -5.53 14.75
N GLN A 356 8.88 -5.91 16.03
CA GLN A 356 9.96 -6.72 16.57
C GLN A 356 9.35 -7.93 17.28
N THR A 357 9.80 -9.13 16.91
CA THR A 357 9.36 -10.37 17.56
C THR A 357 10.56 -11.23 17.94
N LYS A 358 10.42 -12.05 18.99
CA LYS A 358 11.53 -12.85 19.53
C LYS A 358 11.97 -13.92 18.54
N MET A 359 13.25 -13.89 18.16
CA MET A 359 13.83 -14.83 17.21
C MET A 359 13.73 -16.27 17.71
N ASP A 360 13.90 -16.53 19.02
CA ASP A 360 13.76 -17.88 19.60
C ASP A 360 12.41 -18.55 19.32
N THR A 361 11.34 -17.75 19.31
CA THR A 361 10.00 -18.27 19.01
C THR A 361 9.90 -18.63 17.54
N ILE A 362 10.45 -17.78 16.66
CA ILE A 362 10.53 -18.01 15.21
C ILE A 362 11.37 -19.26 14.90
N ARG A 363 12.55 -19.40 15.51
CA ARG A 363 13.43 -20.57 15.32
C ARG A 363 12.75 -21.87 15.73
N LYS A 364 12.05 -21.85 16.87
CA LYS A 364 11.27 -22.99 17.36
C LYS A 364 10.10 -23.33 16.44
N ALA A 365 9.41 -22.33 15.89
CA ALA A 365 8.34 -22.55 14.92
C ALA A 365 8.86 -23.18 13.63
N ILE A 366 9.89 -22.59 13.02
CA ILE A 366 10.45 -23.04 11.74
C ILE A 366 11.12 -24.41 11.87
N GLY A 367 11.80 -24.65 13.00
CA GLY A 367 12.49 -25.93 13.26
C GLY A 367 13.56 -26.24 12.23
N PHE A 368 14.32 -25.23 11.79
CA PHE A 368 15.40 -25.40 10.81
C PHE A 368 16.61 -26.11 11.42
N SER A 369 17.08 -27.16 10.75
CA SER A 369 18.28 -27.91 11.09
C SER A 369 19.45 -27.51 10.19
N VAL A 370 20.52 -26.97 10.76
CA VAL A 370 21.71 -26.52 10.03
C VAL A 370 22.44 -27.70 9.35
N ASP A 371 22.45 -28.86 10.01
CA ASP A 371 23.18 -30.05 9.55
C ASP A 371 22.49 -30.71 8.35
N THR A 372 21.17 -30.85 8.43
CA THR A 372 20.36 -31.53 7.41
C THR A 372 19.74 -30.57 6.39
N LYS A 373 19.88 -29.24 6.61
CA LYS A 373 19.25 -28.18 5.81
C LYS A 373 17.75 -28.40 5.59
N SER A 374 17.07 -28.88 6.63
CA SER A 374 15.66 -29.27 6.56
C SER A 374 14.83 -28.52 7.59
N PHE A 375 13.53 -28.43 7.31
CA PHE A 375 12.55 -27.74 8.13
C PHE A 375 11.65 -28.77 8.84
N LYS A 376 11.43 -28.56 10.14
CA LYS A 376 10.45 -29.31 10.92
C LYS A 376 9.47 -28.29 11.55
N PRO A 377 8.48 -27.81 10.77
CA PRO A 377 7.59 -26.76 11.23
C PRO A 377 6.78 -27.23 12.45
N CYS A 378 6.42 -26.28 13.31
CA CYS A 378 5.51 -26.49 14.43
C CYS A 378 4.07 -26.78 13.98
N ASP A 379 3.21 -27.09 14.94
CA ASP A 379 1.77 -27.26 14.72
C ASP A 379 0.98 -25.94 14.84
N GLU A 380 -0.30 -26.01 14.48
CA GLU A 380 -1.28 -24.94 14.61
C GLU A 380 -1.31 -24.34 16.03
N GLN A 381 -1.28 -25.19 17.05
CA GLN A 381 -1.38 -24.76 18.45
C GLN A 381 -0.21 -23.85 18.84
N PHE A 382 1.00 -24.17 18.40
CA PHE A 382 2.16 -23.32 18.65
C PHE A 382 2.09 -21.98 17.90
N ILE A 383 1.59 -21.97 16.66
CA ILE A 383 1.39 -20.74 15.88
C ILE A 383 0.51 -19.77 16.65
N TRP A 384 -0.71 -20.18 17.03
CA TRP A 384 -1.63 -19.27 17.72
C TRP A 384 -1.23 -18.99 19.17
N GLY A 385 -0.77 -20.01 19.90
CA GLY A 385 -0.42 -19.89 21.31
C GLY A 385 0.86 -19.09 21.58
N SER A 386 1.78 -19.01 20.61
CA SER A 386 3.08 -18.35 20.78
C SER A 386 3.37 -17.30 19.71
N ILE A 387 3.33 -17.65 18.42
CA ILE A 387 3.76 -16.74 17.35
C ILE A 387 2.80 -15.56 17.18
N VAL A 388 1.52 -15.84 16.98
CA VAL A 388 0.48 -14.82 16.81
C VAL A 388 0.34 -13.99 18.08
N LYS A 389 0.45 -14.61 19.26
CA LYS A 389 0.44 -13.90 20.55
C LYS A 389 1.62 -12.93 20.68
N ASN A 390 2.83 -13.34 20.31
CA ASN A 390 4.00 -12.45 20.32
C ASN A 390 3.87 -11.31 19.29
N MET A 391 3.31 -11.61 18.12
CA MET A 391 3.03 -10.58 17.10
C MET A 391 1.96 -9.59 17.60
N ALA A 392 0.91 -10.07 18.25
CA ALA A 392 -0.11 -9.22 18.87
C ALA A 392 0.50 -8.28 19.92
N ALA A 393 1.42 -8.79 20.75
CA ALA A 393 2.15 -7.98 21.72
C ALA A 393 3.03 -6.92 21.04
N ALA A 394 3.70 -7.27 19.92
CA ALA A 394 4.49 -6.32 19.14
C ALA A 394 3.62 -5.20 18.55
N HIS A 395 2.43 -5.53 18.05
CA HIS A 395 1.43 -4.55 17.58
C HIS A 395 0.86 -3.67 18.69
N ALA A 396 0.72 -4.21 19.91
CA ALA A 396 0.18 -3.48 21.05
C ALA A 396 1.23 -2.58 21.73
N THR A 397 2.52 -2.78 21.46
CA THR A 397 3.60 -2.03 22.09
C THR A 397 3.76 -0.68 21.38
N PRO A 398 3.63 0.46 22.09
CA PRO A 398 3.86 1.77 21.50
C PRO A 398 5.31 1.86 20.98
N GLN A 399 5.49 1.79 19.66
CA GLN A 399 6.80 2.07 19.07
C GLN A 399 6.89 3.57 18.84
N LYS A 400 7.37 4.30 19.85
CA LYS A 400 7.57 5.76 19.81
C LYS A 400 8.82 6.18 19.04
N ASP A 401 9.65 5.22 18.61
CA ASP A 401 10.96 5.51 18.05
C ASP A 401 11.01 5.30 16.53
N LEU A 402 10.60 6.33 15.79
CA LEU A 402 10.99 6.48 14.38
C LEU A 402 12.39 7.11 14.25
N SER A 403 13.00 7.61 15.33
CA SER A 403 14.38 8.15 15.30
C SER A 403 15.43 7.04 15.16
N GLY A 404 15.10 5.81 15.55
CA GLY A 404 15.85 4.59 15.23
C GLY A 404 15.60 4.05 13.82
N PHE A 405 14.64 4.60 13.06
CA PHE A 405 14.45 4.22 11.66
C PHE A 405 15.56 4.88 10.83
N HIS A 406 16.57 4.09 10.48
CA HIS A 406 17.60 4.51 9.54
C HIS A 406 17.19 4.10 8.11
N PRO A 407 17.18 4.98 7.10
CA PRO A 407 16.83 4.62 5.72
C PRO A 407 17.62 3.44 5.13
N SER A 408 18.84 3.19 5.63
CA SER A 408 19.60 1.98 5.26
C SER A 408 18.92 0.66 5.64
N LEU A 409 17.93 0.66 6.53
CA LEU A 409 17.11 -0.52 6.84
C LEU A 409 16.25 -0.96 5.66
N MET A 410 16.04 -0.08 4.67
CA MET A 410 15.42 -0.44 3.38
C MET A 410 16.41 -1.12 2.43
N MET A 411 17.71 -1.12 2.77
CA MET A 411 18.80 -1.74 2.01
C MET A 411 19.27 -3.08 2.61
N VAL A 412 18.45 -3.71 3.45
CA VAL A 412 18.70 -5.05 4.01
C VAL A 412 17.54 -6.00 3.70
N ARG A 413 17.80 -7.31 3.73
CA ARG A 413 16.82 -8.34 3.38
C ARG A 413 15.84 -8.60 4.53
N VAL A 414 14.89 -7.68 4.68
CA VAL A 414 13.87 -7.68 5.74
C VAL A 414 12.45 -7.68 5.17
N PRO A 415 11.47 -8.24 5.90
CA PRO A 415 10.07 -8.21 5.50
C PRO A 415 9.46 -6.82 5.72
N ILE A 416 8.59 -6.38 4.82
CA ILE A 416 7.70 -5.22 4.95
C ILE A 416 6.27 -5.73 4.77
N ALA A 417 5.33 -5.30 5.62
CA ALA A 417 3.96 -5.76 5.51
C ALA A 417 2.94 -4.63 5.61
N SER A 418 2.00 -4.58 4.68
CA SER A 418 0.92 -3.60 4.67
C SER A 418 -0.44 -4.28 4.58
N SER A 419 -1.37 -3.85 5.44
CA SER A 419 -2.75 -4.31 5.44
C SER A 419 -3.64 -3.22 4.88
N ILE A 420 -4.23 -3.41 3.70
CA ILE A 420 -5.20 -2.42 3.17
C ILE A 420 -6.57 -2.56 3.87
N GLY A 421 -6.89 -3.78 4.29
CA GLY A 421 -8.11 -4.11 5.02
C GLY A 421 -9.10 -4.92 4.18
N ASN A 422 -10.34 -4.98 4.66
CA ASN A 422 -11.44 -5.62 3.95
C ASN A 422 -12.23 -4.56 3.20
N LEU A 423 -12.12 -4.54 1.87
CA LEU A 423 -12.71 -3.50 1.02
C LEU A 423 -14.24 -3.51 1.10
N GLU A 424 -14.86 -4.69 1.19
CA GLU A 424 -16.32 -4.83 1.29
C GLU A 424 -16.84 -4.30 2.62
N MET A 425 -16.13 -4.55 3.73
CA MET A 425 -16.48 -3.97 5.03
C MET A 425 -16.29 -2.45 5.08
N LEU A 426 -15.46 -1.89 4.20
CA LEU A 426 -15.31 -0.45 4.01
C LEU A 426 -16.38 0.13 3.07
N GLY A 427 -17.31 -0.69 2.56
CA GLY A 427 -18.32 -0.27 1.58
C GLY A 427 -17.74 0.03 0.19
N LEU A 428 -16.51 -0.43 -0.09
CA LEU A 428 -15.85 -0.22 -1.37
C LEU A 428 -16.17 -1.39 -2.28
N PHE A 429 -16.65 -1.07 -3.48
CA PHE A 429 -16.98 -2.05 -4.52
C PHE A 429 -17.94 -3.16 -4.06
N SER A 430 -18.65 -2.99 -2.94
CA SER A 430 -19.47 -4.03 -2.33
C SER A 430 -20.58 -4.49 -3.30
N LYS A 431 -20.62 -5.82 -3.53
CA LYS A 431 -21.55 -6.62 -4.35
C LYS A 431 -22.50 -5.80 -5.24
N ASN A 432 -22.00 -5.53 -6.45
CA ASN A 432 -22.65 -4.87 -7.60
C ASN A 432 -22.81 -3.36 -7.44
N THR A 433 -21.79 -2.64 -7.91
CA THR A 433 -21.86 -1.28 -8.45
C THR A 433 -22.95 -1.19 -9.54
N SER A 434 -24.22 -1.34 -9.18
CA SER A 434 -25.38 -1.50 -10.10
C SER A 434 -25.25 -2.68 -11.10
N SER A 435 -26.29 -2.92 -11.90
CA SER A 435 -26.23 -3.88 -13.02
C SER A 435 -25.30 -3.44 -14.16
N PHE A 436 -24.77 -2.20 -14.10
CA PHE A 436 -24.11 -1.51 -15.20
C PHE A 436 -22.60 -1.32 -14.99
N ALA A 437 -22.10 -1.39 -13.76
CA ALA A 437 -20.68 -1.43 -13.47
C ALA A 437 -20.37 -2.65 -12.58
N GLN A 438 -19.29 -3.37 -12.87
CA GLN A 438 -18.85 -4.49 -12.04
C GLN A 438 -17.34 -4.41 -11.88
N VAL A 439 -16.84 -4.54 -10.66
CA VAL A 439 -15.41 -4.63 -10.39
C VAL A 439 -15.04 -6.10 -10.23
N HIS A 440 -14.25 -6.61 -11.17
CA HIS A 440 -13.86 -8.02 -11.24
C HIS A 440 -12.62 -8.32 -10.42
N ARG A 441 -11.71 -7.35 -10.35
CA ARG A 441 -10.41 -7.50 -9.70
C ARG A 441 -9.98 -6.17 -9.14
N VAL A 442 -9.30 -6.23 -8.01
CA VAL A 442 -8.52 -5.12 -7.46
C VAL A 442 -7.11 -5.63 -7.21
N LEU A 443 -6.11 -4.78 -7.40
CA LEU A 443 -4.72 -5.13 -7.20
C LEU A 443 -3.97 -3.97 -6.55
N PHE A 444 -3.09 -4.31 -5.62
CA PHE A 444 -2.17 -3.35 -5.01
C PHE A 444 -0.73 -3.75 -5.28
N ARG A 445 0.06 -2.75 -5.61
CA ARG A 445 1.50 -2.88 -5.83
C ARG A 445 2.24 -1.72 -5.21
N ALA A 446 3.46 -2.01 -4.83
CA ALA A 446 4.45 -1.02 -4.47
C ALA A 446 5.73 -1.37 -5.22
N ARG A 447 6.40 -0.36 -5.79
CA ARG A 447 7.73 -0.55 -6.36
C ARG A 447 8.72 -0.78 -5.23
N VAL A 448 9.54 -1.82 -5.36
CA VAL A 448 10.58 -2.17 -4.39
C VAL A 448 11.90 -2.15 -5.13
N SER A 449 12.82 -1.26 -4.74
CA SER A 449 14.16 -1.17 -5.35
C SER A 449 15.25 -1.78 -4.44
N GLY A 450 15.03 -1.82 -3.12
CA GLY A 450 15.92 -2.48 -2.16
C GLY A 450 15.75 -4.00 -2.05
N PRO A 451 16.60 -4.70 -1.27
CA PRO A 451 16.55 -6.14 -1.06
C PRO A 451 15.41 -6.63 -0.15
N THR A 452 14.43 -5.78 0.14
CA THR A 452 13.30 -6.10 1.01
C THR A 452 12.28 -7.00 0.30
N MET A 453 11.48 -7.70 1.11
CA MET A 453 10.32 -8.46 0.65
C MET A 453 9.06 -7.79 1.19
N THR A 454 8.22 -7.27 0.30
CA THR A 454 6.99 -6.58 0.68
C THR A 454 5.78 -7.49 0.48
N ASN A 455 4.90 -7.54 1.48
CA ASN A 455 3.59 -8.18 1.38
C ASN A 455 2.49 -7.15 1.59
N LEU A 456 1.76 -6.83 0.53
CA LEU A 456 0.52 -6.06 0.61
C LEU A 456 -0.65 -7.04 0.63
N TYR A 457 -1.51 -6.99 1.66
CA TYR A 457 -2.65 -7.90 1.73
C TYR A 457 -3.98 -7.18 2.02
N TRP A 458 -5.05 -7.73 1.44
CA TRP A 458 -6.40 -7.17 1.48
C TRP A 458 -7.46 -8.26 1.30
N GLN A 459 -8.70 -7.96 1.65
CA GLN A 459 -9.85 -8.82 1.35
C GLN A 459 -10.76 -8.15 0.34
N PHE A 460 -11.15 -8.91 -0.67
CA PHE A 460 -12.09 -8.50 -1.72
C PHE A 460 -12.74 -9.74 -2.32
N ASP A 461 -14.06 -9.68 -2.56
CA ASP A 461 -14.87 -10.80 -3.05
C ASP A 461 -14.73 -12.03 -2.15
N ASP A 462 -14.87 -11.80 -0.83
CA ASP A 462 -14.75 -12.82 0.23
C ASP A 462 -13.40 -13.58 0.28
N LYS A 463 -12.42 -13.20 -0.55
CA LYS A 463 -11.08 -13.80 -0.67
C LYS A 463 -10.03 -12.91 -0.01
N LEU A 464 -9.01 -13.52 0.57
CA LEU A 464 -7.79 -12.83 1.03
C LEU A 464 -6.73 -12.90 -0.08
N HIS A 465 -6.23 -11.74 -0.46
CA HIS A 465 -5.20 -11.56 -1.47
C HIS A 465 -3.92 -11.08 -0.81
N CYS A 466 -2.77 -11.58 -1.25
CA CYS A 466 -1.44 -11.17 -0.83
C CYS A 466 -0.58 -10.92 -2.07
N SER A 467 -0.11 -9.68 -2.24
CA SER A 467 0.82 -9.27 -3.28
C SER A 467 2.23 -9.28 -2.69
N LEU A 468 2.99 -10.33 -3.02
CA LEU A 468 4.40 -10.46 -2.67
C LEU A 468 5.23 -9.73 -3.72
N LEU A 469 5.97 -8.71 -3.29
CA LEU A 469 6.72 -7.80 -4.15
C LEU A 469 8.17 -7.71 -3.68
N ALA A 470 9.11 -7.81 -4.59
CA ALA A 470 10.52 -7.61 -4.29
C ALA A 470 11.25 -7.02 -5.48
N SER A 471 12.36 -6.33 -5.22
CA SER A 471 13.28 -5.90 -6.27
C SER A 471 13.88 -7.13 -6.97
N ALA A 472 13.75 -7.18 -8.29
CA ALA A 472 14.34 -8.22 -9.11
C ALA A 472 15.88 -8.14 -9.14
N GLU A 473 16.46 -7.01 -8.71
CA GLU A 473 17.90 -6.86 -8.46
C GLU A 473 18.39 -7.72 -7.29
N TRP A 474 17.53 -8.02 -6.32
CA TRP A 474 17.96 -8.71 -5.09
C TRP A 474 17.23 -10.04 -4.87
N ASN A 475 16.16 -10.29 -5.61
CA ASN A 475 15.33 -11.49 -5.48
C ASN A 475 15.00 -12.06 -6.86
N SER A 476 15.45 -13.29 -7.09
CA SER A 476 15.17 -14.05 -8.30
C SER A 476 13.72 -14.55 -8.34
N PRO A 477 13.18 -14.89 -9.53
CA PRO A 477 11.86 -15.53 -9.64
C PRO A 477 11.71 -16.80 -8.80
N SER A 478 12.76 -17.63 -8.71
CA SER A 478 12.74 -18.85 -7.89
C SER A 478 12.64 -18.56 -6.39
N GLU A 479 13.29 -17.49 -5.91
CA GLU A 479 13.15 -17.08 -4.51
C GLU A 479 11.75 -16.56 -4.20
N MET A 480 11.11 -15.88 -5.16
CA MET A 480 9.71 -15.47 -5.04
C MET A 480 8.76 -16.67 -5.04
N ASP A 481 9.04 -17.71 -5.84
CA ASP A 481 8.26 -18.96 -5.83
C ASP A 481 8.39 -19.69 -4.48
N ASP A 482 9.59 -19.72 -3.91
CA ASP A 482 9.81 -20.31 -2.58
C ASP A 482 9.13 -19.50 -1.47
N MET A 483 9.09 -18.17 -1.60
CA MET A 483 8.35 -17.30 -0.71
C MET A 483 6.83 -17.53 -0.79
N GLU A 484 6.27 -17.68 -1.99
CA GLU A 484 4.86 -18.05 -2.17
C GLU A 484 4.55 -19.42 -1.55
N LYS A 485 5.39 -20.44 -1.81
CA LYS A 485 5.21 -21.79 -1.23
C LYS A 485 5.24 -21.73 0.29
N ALA A 486 6.21 -21.01 0.86
CA ALA A 486 6.32 -20.84 2.30
C ALA A 486 5.09 -20.12 2.88
N LEU A 487 4.60 -19.06 2.22
CA LEU A 487 3.40 -18.34 2.64
C LEU A 487 2.17 -19.25 2.69
N ARG A 488 1.92 -20.03 1.63
CA ARG A 488 0.80 -20.97 1.57
C ARG A 488 0.92 -22.05 2.65
N LYS A 489 2.11 -22.65 2.80
CA LYS A 489 2.40 -23.64 3.83
C LYS A 489 2.09 -23.12 5.24
N TRP A 490 2.60 -21.94 5.60
CA TRP A 490 2.38 -21.37 6.93
C TRP A 490 0.92 -20.96 7.17
N PHE A 491 0.23 -20.53 6.11
CA PHE A 491 -1.21 -20.28 6.15
C PHE A 491 -1.98 -21.57 6.44
N ASP A 492 -1.69 -22.66 5.74
CA ASP A 492 -2.34 -23.96 5.92
C ASP A 492 -2.08 -24.53 7.33
N ILE A 493 -0.85 -24.45 7.84
CA ILE A 493 -0.53 -24.87 9.22
C ILE A 493 -1.31 -24.02 10.23
N ALA A 494 -1.45 -22.71 10.01
CA ALA A 494 -2.25 -21.83 10.87
C ALA A 494 -3.75 -22.18 10.85
N LEU A 495 -4.23 -22.87 9.81
CA LEU A 495 -5.59 -23.40 9.74
C LEU A 495 -5.73 -24.85 10.24
N GLY A 496 -4.63 -25.50 10.63
CA GLY A 496 -4.62 -26.92 10.99
C GLY A 496 -4.77 -27.85 9.79
N MET A 497 -4.51 -27.35 8.58
CA MET A 497 -4.48 -28.12 7.34
C MET A 497 -3.10 -28.79 7.19
N LYS A 498 -3.07 -30.05 6.75
CA LYS A 498 -1.85 -30.87 6.63
C LYS A 498 -1.31 -30.92 5.22
#